data_AF-A0A922ZVD8-F1
#
_entry.id   AF-A0A922ZVD8-F1
#
_cell.length_a   1.000
_cell.length_b   1.000
_cell.length_c   1.000
_cell.angle_alpha   90.00
_cell.angle_beta   90.00
_cell.angle_gamma   90.00
#
_symmetry.space_group_name_H-M   'P 1'
#
loop_
_entity.id
_entity.type
_entity.pdbx_description
1 polymer ?
#
loop_
_entity_poly.entity_id
_entity_poly.type
_entity_poly.pdbx_seq_one_letter_code
_entity_poly.pdbx_strand_id
1 'polypeptide(L)'
;MSSAERAVPRITLIDGRSGSGKTTFATALAHRTAAQVLSLDDVYPGWDGLEAGEAHVLTHVLHAIAEGRAPRWQAWNWADNEPGAWHELDPARDLIVEGCGAISPAARALAHHAIWVELADDAERRRRAIARDGEIFARNWDRWARQEVEHAALHNPRGTADEIVDGARL
;
A
#
# COMPACT_ATOMS: atom_id res chain seq x y z
N MET A 1 -21.73 -3.16 -32.68
CA MET A 1 -20.64 -3.22 -31.69
C MET A 1 -21.24 -2.88 -30.34
N SER A 2 -21.46 -3.89 -29.50
CA SER A 2 -21.93 -3.68 -28.13
C SER A 2 -20.79 -3.03 -27.35
N SER A 3 -21.00 -1.78 -26.90
CA SER A 3 -20.16 -1.15 -25.89
C SER A 3 -20.40 -1.92 -24.60
N ALA A 4 -19.55 -2.89 -24.28
CA ALA A 4 -19.50 -3.46 -22.94
C ALA A 4 -19.24 -2.30 -21.98
N GLU A 5 -20.21 -2.00 -21.12
CA GLU A 5 -20.05 -1.07 -20.02
C GLU A 5 -18.80 -1.50 -19.23
N ARG A 6 -17.76 -0.66 -19.25
CA ARG A 6 -16.52 -0.99 -18.53
C ARG A 6 -16.87 -1.03 -17.05
N ALA A 7 -16.82 -2.21 -16.45
CA ALA A 7 -16.96 -2.35 -15.01
C ALA A 7 -15.86 -1.52 -14.34
N VAL A 8 -16.26 -0.62 -13.43
CA VAL A 8 -15.32 0.14 -12.60
C VAL A 8 -14.58 -0.87 -11.72
N PRO A 9 -13.24 -0.89 -11.70
CA PRO A 9 -12.48 -1.88 -10.94
C PRO A 9 -12.72 -1.67 -9.44
N ARG A 10 -12.85 -2.77 -8.70
CA ARG A 10 -12.93 -2.70 -7.24
C ARG A 10 -11.54 -2.41 -6.69
N ILE A 11 -11.44 -1.38 -5.86
CA ILE A 11 -10.21 -0.96 -5.21
C ILE A 11 -10.26 -1.37 -3.74
N THR A 12 -9.26 -2.14 -3.30
CA THR A 12 -9.06 -2.51 -1.90
C THR A 12 -7.74 -1.94 -1.39
N LEU A 13 -7.78 -1.22 -0.28
CA LEU A 13 -6.60 -0.73 0.42
C LEU A 13 -6.23 -1.70 1.55
N ILE A 14 -4.95 -2.03 1.70
CA ILE A 14 -4.46 -2.90 2.77
C ILE A 14 -3.27 -2.20 3.43
N ASP A 15 -3.51 -1.63 4.60
CA ASP A 15 -2.49 -0.94 5.38
C ASP A 15 -2.17 -1.72 6.66
N GLY A 16 -1.05 -1.39 7.27
CA GLY A 16 -0.54 -2.00 8.48
C GLY A 16 0.93 -1.63 8.64
N ARG A 17 1.37 -1.46 9.89
CA ARG A 17 2.77 -1.14 10.17
C ARG A 17 3.70 -2.24 9.66
N SER A 18 4.96 -1.89 9.44
CA SER A 18 6.02 -2.81 9.02
C SER A 18 6.05 -4.03 9.93
N GLY A 19 6.15 -5.22 9.32
CA GLY A 19 6.11 -6.49 10.03
C GLY A 19 4.72 -7.00 10.44
N SER A 20 3.62 -6.31 10.11
CA SER A 20 2.26 -6.75 10.51
C SER A 20 1.72 -7.95 9.73
N GLY A 21 2.26 -8.26 8.55
CA GLY A 21 1.77 -9.31 7.67
C GLY A 21 0.90 -8.83 6.50
N LYS A 22 0.76 -7.51 6.29
CA LYS A 22 -0.03 -6.94 5.18
C LYS A 22 0.30 -7.52 3.80
N THR A 23 1.58 -7.68 3.45
CA THR A 23 2.01 -8.24 2.16
C THR A 23 1.57 -9.69 2.00
N THR A 24 1.66 -10.50 3.07
CA THR A 24 1.16 -11.89 3.08
C THR A 24 -0.35 -11.92 2.84
N PHE A 25 -1.10 -11.08 3.56
CA PHE A 25 -2.55 -11.01 3.42
C PHE A 25 -2.99 -10.51 2.03
N ALA A 26 -2.35 -9.45 1.52
CA ALA A 26 -2.59 -8.90 0.19
C ALA A 26 -2.33 -9.94 -0.92
N THR A 27 -1.22 -10.67 -0.82
CA THR A 27 -0.88 -11.75 -1.75
C THR A 27 -1.93 -12.85 -1.73
N ALA A 28 -2.31 -13.32 -0.54
CA ALA A 28 -3.34 -14.35 -0.40
C ALA A 28 -4.71 -13.89 -0.91
N LEU A 29 -5.08 -12.62 -0.71
CA LEU A 29 -6.31 -12.05 -1.25
C LEU A 29 -6.27 -11.97 -2.77
N ALA A 30 -5.18 -11.44 -3.34
CA ALA A 30 -4.98 -11.34 -4.79
C ALA A 30 -5.07 -12.70 -5.49
N HIS A 31 -4.50 -13.76 -4.90
CA HIS A 31 -4.62 -15.11 -5.43
C HIS A 31 -6.07 -15.61 -5.49
N ARG A 32 -6.92 -15.23 -4.53
CA ARG A 32 -8.34 -15.65 -4.50
C ARG A 32 -9.22 -14.81 -5.43
N THR A 33 -8.91 -13.53 -5.61
CA THR A 33 -9.74 -12.60 -6.37
C THR A 33 -9.24 -12.32 -7.78
N ALA A 34 -8.03 -12.77 -8.13
CA ALA A 34 -7.30 -12.42 -9.35
C ALA A 34 -7.04 -10.91 -9.54
N ALA A 35 -7.14 -10.13 -8.46
CA ALA A 35 -6.81 -8.71 -8.45
C ALA A 35 -5.32 -8.49 -8.74
N GLN A 36 -5.00 -7.38 -9.39
CA GLN A 36 -3.63 -6.87 -9.47
C GLN A 36 -3.24 -6.24 -8.13
N VAL A 37 -1.94 -6.30 -7.80
CA VAL A 37 -1.40 -5.74 -6.56
C VAL A 37 -0.40 -4.64 -6.89
N LEU A 38 -0.56 -3.48 -6.26
CA LEU A 38 0.43 -2.42 -6.20
C LEU A 38 0.99 -2.38 -4.77
N SER A 39 2.27 -2.68 -4.62
CA SER A 39 2.99 -2.49 -3.35
C SER A 39 3.55 -1.08 -3.29
N LEU A 40 3.30 -0.36 -2.18
CA LEU A 40 3.94 0.93 -1.96
C LEU A 40 5.45 0.81 -1.70
N ASP A 41 5.95 -0.37 -1.30
CA ASP A 41 7.39 -0.63 -1.15
C ASP A 41 8.14 -0.39 -2.48
N ASP A 42 7.47 -0.58 -3.61
CA ASP A 42 8.02 -0.30 -4.95
C ASP A 42 7.95 1.20 -5.33
N VAL A 43 7.18 2.02 -4.62
CA VAL A 43 6.87 3.41 -4.97
C VAL A 43 7.63 4.42 -4.11
N TYR A 44 7.90 4.11 -2.83
CA TYR A 44 8.44 5.09 -1.90
C TYR A 44 9.76 5.70 -2.38
N PRO A 45 9.87 7.03 -2.48
CA PRO A 45 11.12 7.69 -2.83
C PRO A 45 12.11 7.67 -1.66
N GLY A 46 12.71 6.50 -1.43
CA GLY A 46 13.68 6.24 -0.39
C GLY A 46 13.06 6.16 1.01
N TRP A 47 13.93 6.16 2.02
CA TRP A 47 13.57 5.89 3.41
C TRP A 47 12.77 7.01 4.11
N ASP A 48 12.61 8.19 3.51
CA ASP A 48 11.70 9.26 3.99
C ASP A 48 10.47 9.40 3.07
N GLY A 49 10.20 8.36 2.26
CA GLY A 49 9.27 8.45 1.15
C GLY A 49 7.81 8.15 1.47
N LEU A 50 7.41 7.93 2.73
CA LEU A 50 6.05 7.42 3.03
C LEU A 50 4.95 8.36 2.50
N GLU A 51 4.97 9.63 2.90
CA GLU A 51 3.98 10.64 2.47
C GLU A 51 4.04 10.84 0.94
N ALA A 52 5.25 10.89 0.37
CA ALA A 52 5.43 11.07 -1.06
C ALA A 52 4.91 9.86 -1.88
N GLY A 53 5.09 8.65 -1.37
CA GLY A 53 4.56 7.42 -1.98
C GLY A 53 3.04 7.36 -1.92
N GLU A 54 2.44 7.74 -0.78
CA GLU A 54 0.99 7.90 -0.67
C GLU A 54 0.47 8.91 -1.70
N ALA A 55 1.04 10.12 -1.73
CA ALA A 55 0.63 11.18 -2.64
C ALA A 55 0.75 10.77 -4.12
N HIS A 56 1.80 10.02 -4.45
CA HIS A 56 2.02 9.47 -5.78
C HIS A 56 0.90 8.51 -6.20
N VAL A 57 0.57 7.53 -5.35
CA VAL A 57 -0.50 6.57 -5.63
C VAL A 57 -1.87 7.23 -5.66
N LEU A 58 -2.14 8.16 -4.73
CA LEU A 58 -3.38 8.92 -4.72
C LEU A 58 -3.59 9.65 -6.06
N THR A 59 -2.56 10.34 -6.55
CA THR A 59 -2.63 11.15 -7.78
C THR A 59 -2.64 10.32 -9.06
N HIS A 60 -1.68 9.41 -9.20
CA HIS A 60 -1.42 8.72 -10.47
C HIS A 60 -2.19 7.41 -10.64
N VAL A 61 -2.74 6.87 -9.55
CA VAL A 61 -3.50 5.60 -9.58
C VAL A 61 -4.96 5.85 -9.18
N LEU A 62 -5.22 6.27 -7.94
CA LEU A 62 -6.60 6.34 -7.42
C LEU A 62 -7.43 7.41 -8.12
N HIS A 63 -6.94 8.65 -8.20
CA HIS A 63 -7.60 9.71 -8.95
C HIS A 63 -7.65 9.41 -10.45
N ALA A 64 -6.62 8.79 -11.02
CA ALA A 64 -6.64 8.38 -12.42
C ALA A 64 -7.79 7.43 -12.71
N ILE A 65 -7.99 6.39 -11.88
CA ILE A 65 -9.11 5.46 -12.03
C ILE A 65 -10.45 6.18 -11.85
N ALA A 66 -10.60 7.00 -10.81
CA ALA A 66 -11.83 7.73 -10.53
C ALA A 66 -12.25 8.68 -11.68
N GLU A 67 -11.27 9.22 -12.40
CA GLU A 67 -11.47 10.10 -13.55
C GLU A 67 -11.55 9.36 -14.90
N GLY A 68 -11.50 8.02 -14.90
CA GLY A 68 -11.54 7.20 -16.10
C GLY A 68 -10.26 7.27 -16.96
N ARG A 69 -9.15 7.74 -16.39
CA ARG A 69 -7.82 7.77 -17.01
C ARG A 69 -7.09 6.46 -16.76
N ALA A 70 -6.10 6.14 -17.60
CA ALA A 70 -5.26 4.96 -17.41
C ALA A 70 -4.36 5.15 -16.16
N PRO A 71 -4.46 4.27 -15.13
CA PRO A 71 -3.61 4.34 -13.95
C PRO A 71 -2.19 3.87 -14.27
N ARG A 72 -1.22 4.55 -13.66
CA ARG A 72 0.19 4.18 -13.74
C ARG A 72 0.92 4.62 -12.48
N TRP A 73 2.05 4.01 -12.19
CA TRP A 73 2.90 4.38 -11.06
C TRP A 73 4.37 4.39 -11.49
N GLN A 74 5.21 5.04 -10.71
CA GLN A 74 6.65 5.12 -11.00
C GLN A 74 7.36 4.37 -9.89
N ALA A 75 8.20 3.41 -10.28
CA ALA A 75 9.00 2.67 -9.32
C ALA A 75 10.09 3.56 -8.74
N TRP A 76 10.51 3.27 -7.52
CA TRP A 76 11.73 3.82 -6.95
C TRP A 76 12.90 2.85 -7.19
N ASN A 77 14.00 3.37 -7.75
CA ASN A 77 15.24 2.60 -7.81
C ASN A 77 15.95 2.72 -6.47
N TRP A 78 15.76 1.74 -5.59
CA TRP A 78 16.39 1.69 -4.28
C TRP A 78 17.92 1.56 -4.31
N ALA A 79 18.50 1.04 -5.40
CA ALA A 79 19.95 0.87 -5.53
C ALA A 79 20.65 2.22 -5.78
N ASP A 80 20.09 3.03 -6.66
CA ASP A 80 20.66 4.33 -7.06
C ASP A 80 20.00 5.53 -6.36
N ASN A 81 18.94 5.26 -5.59
CA ASN A 81 18.15 6.26 -4.85
C ASN A 81 17.62 7.38 -5.76
N GLU A 82 16.98 6.99 -6.85
CA GLU A 82 16.38 7.88 -7.86
C GLU A 82 15.07 7.33 -8.43
N PRO A 83 14.25 8.17 -9.10
CA PRO A 83 13.05 7.69 -9.78
C PRO A 83 13.38 6.65 -10.87
N GLY A 84 12.71 5.51 -10.81
CA GLY A 84 12.82 4.42 -11.78
C GLY A 84 11.80 4.51 -12.91
N ALA A 85 11.49 3.34 -13.49
CA ALA A 85 10.58 3.21 -14.62
C ALA A 85 9.11 3.48 -14.25
N TRP A 86 8.33 3.91 -15.23
CA TRP A 86 6.88 3.95 -15.13
C TRP A 86 6.28 2.58 -15.48
N HIS A 87 5.27 2.18 -14.71
CA HIS A 87 4.52 0.94 -14.86
C HIS A 87 3.03 1.25 -15.03
N GLU A 88 2.40 0.57 -15.98
CA GLU A 88 0.96 0.69 -16.22
C GLU A 88 0.17 -0.36 -15.43
N LEU A 89 -1.04 0.02 -15.02
CA LEU A 89 -2.01 -0.86 -14.39
C LEU A 89 -3.20 -1.02 -15.34
N ASP A 90 -3.76 -2.23 -15.42
CA ASP A 90 -4.93 -2.47 -16.27
C ASP A 90 -6.18 -1.86 -15.61
N PRO A 91 -6.80 -0.81 -16.19
CA PRO A 91 -7.96 -0.14 -15.59
C PRO A 91 -9.23 -0.99 -15.53
N ALA A 92 -9.26 -2.17 -16.18
CA ALA A 92 -10.42 -3.05 -16.20
C ALA A 92 -10.38 -4.16 -15.14
N ARG A 93 -9.31 -4.24 -14.33
CA ARG A 93 -9.12 -5.29 -13.33
C ARG A 93 -9.13 -4.71 -11.92
N ASP A 94 -9.71 -5.45 -10.99
CA ASP A 94 -9.69 -5.13 -9.56
C ASP A 94 -8.25 -4.93 -9.05
N LEU A 95 -8.09 -3.96 -8.16
CA LEU A 95 -6.80 -3.49 -7.66
C LEU A 95 -6.73 -3.61 -6.14
N ILE A 96 -5.65 -4.17 -5.65
CA ILE A 96 -5.21 -4.09 -4.26
C ILE A 96 -4.03 -3.13 -4.19
N VAL A 97 -4.13 -2.10 -3.36
CA VAL A 97 -2.99 -1.25 -2.98
C VAL A 97 -2.60 -1.64 -1.57
N GLU A 98 -1.35 -2.07 -1.38
CA GLU A 98 -0.85 -2.50 -0.08
C GLU A 98 0.43 -1.74 0.31
N GLY A 99 0.57 -1.43 1.59
CA GLY A 99 1.75 -0.74 2.10
C GLY A 99 1.45 0.17 3.28
N CYS A 100 2.50 0.65 3.95
CA CYS A 100 2.35 1.65 5.01
C CYS A 100 1.89 2.98 4.40
N GLY A 101 0.74 3.50 4.83
CA GLY A 101 0.18 4.69 4.20
C GLY A 101 -0.77 4.40 3.03
N ALA A 102 -1.09 3.14 2.75
CA ALA A 102 -2.11 2.80 1.78
C ALA A 102 -3.50 3.33 2.16
N ILE A 103 -3.77 3.54 3.46
CA ILE A 103 -5.02 4.12 3.94
C ILE A 103 -4.77 5.54 4.46
N SER A 104 -5.41 6.50 3.78
CA SER A 104 -5.66 7.85 4.27
C SER A 104 -7.11 8.24 3.98
N PRO A 105 -7.66 9.31 4.59
CA PRO A 105 -9.03 9.74 4.30
C PRO A 105 -9.29 9.99 2.80
N ALA A 106 -8.30 10.56 2.10
CA ALA A 106 -8.38 10.82 0.66
C ALA A 106 -8.39 9.52 -0.15
N ALA A 107 -7.45 8.60 0.13
CA ALA A 107 -7.42 7.29 -0.53
C ALA A 107 -8.70 6.47 -0.24
N ARG A 108 -9.17 6.48 1.01
CA ARG A 108 -10.38 5.77 1.45
C ARG A 108 -11.61 6.24 0.69
N ALA A 109 -11.74 7.54 0.41
CA ALA A 109 -12.87 8.10 -0.34
C ALA A 109 -12.95 7.59 -1.80
N LEU A 110 -11.84 7.09 -2.34
CA LEU A 110 -11.73 6.55 -3.70
C LEU A 110 -11.72 5.02 -3.73
N ALA A 111 -11.70 4.36 -2.57
CA ALA A 111 -11.63 2.92 -2.43
C ALA A 111 -12.98 2.30 -2.07
N HIS A 112 -13.16 1.04 -2.48
CA HIS A 112 -14.37 0.26 -2.20
C HIS A 112 -14.28 -0.47 -0.86
N HIS A 113 -13.06 -0.78 -0.41
CA HIS A 113 -12.79 -1.46 0.85
C HIS A 113 -11.42 -1.06 1.39
N ALA A 114 -11.29 -0.98 2.70
CA ALA A 114 -10.04 -0.70 3.39
C ALA A 114 -9.84 -1.67 4.56
N ILE A 115 -8.64 -2.25 4.65
CA ILE A 115 -8.29 -3.27 5.64
C ILE A 115 -7.05 -2.82 6.38
N TRP A 116 -7.13 -2.82 7.71
CA TRP A 116 -5.99 -2.63 8.58
C TRP A 116 -5.49 -3.97 9.11
N VAL A 117 -4.23 -4.32 8.84
CA VAL A 117 -3.58 -5.51 9.40
C VAL A 117 -2.85 -5.11 10.67
N GLU A 118 -3.41 -5.54 11.80
CA GLU A 118 -2.96 -5.21 13.14
C GLU A 118 -1.98 -6.25 13.66
N LEU A 119 -0.83 -5.79 14.17
CA LEU A 119 0.03 -6.60 15.02
C LEU A 119 0.58 -5.70 16.13
N ALA A 120 -0.04 -5.77 17.30
CA ALA A 120 0.22 -4.83 18.40
C ALA A 120 1.62 -4.99 19.04
N ASP A 121 2.27 -6.13 18.86
CA ASP A 121 3.61 -6.37 19.40
C ASP A 121 4.69 -5.74 18.52
N ASP A 122 5.21 -4.60 18.97
CA ASP A 122 6.26 -3.84 18.30
C ASP A 122 7.59 -4.60 18.19
N ALA A 123 7.95 -5.42 19.19
CA ALA A 123 9.17 -6.21 19.16
C ALA A 123 9.07 -7.32 18.11
N GLU A 124 7.91 -7.98 18.04
CA GLU A 124 7.61 -8.99 17.04
C GLU A 124 7.56 -8.40 15.62
N ARG A 125 6.88 -7.26 15.43
CA ARG A 125 6.89 -6.54 14.14
C ARG A 125 8.30 -6.24 13.67
N ARG A 126 9.15 -5.69 14.57
CA ARG A 126 10.54 -5.39 14.25
C ARG A 126 11.33 -6.63 13.87
N ARG A 127 11.17 -7.72 14.63
CA ARG A 127 11.81 -9.00 14.36
C ARG A 127 11.41 -9.54 12.98
N ARG A 128 10.12 -9.53 12.64
CA ARG A 128 9.59 -9.97 11.34
C ARG A 128 10.13 -9.13 10.19
N ALA A 129 10.09 -7.80 10.32
CA ALA A 129 10.53 -6.91 9.26
C ALA A 129 12.04 -7.03 8.98
N ILE A 130 12.88 -7.11 10.03
CA ILE A 130 14.32 -7.31 9.87
C ILE A 130 14.63 -8.69 9.29
N ALA A 131 13.91 -9.74 9.71
CA ALA A 131 14.11 -11.07 9.13
C ALA A 131 13.77 -11.13 7.63
N ARG A 132 12.85 -10.27 7.16
CA ARG A 132 12.45 -10.15 5.75
C ARG A 132 13.44 -9.30 4.94
N ASP A 133 13.76 -8.10 5.43
CA ASP A 133 14.42 -7.05 4.65
C ASP A 133 15.91 -6.82 5.01
N GLY A 134 16.39 -7.55 6.02
CA GLY A 134 17.81 -7.61 6.40
C GLY A 134 18.38 -6.34 7.02
N GLU A 135 19.71 -6.24 7.04
CA GLU A 135 20.45 -5.19 7.72
C GLU A 135 20.15 -3.77 7.22
N ILE A 136 19.81 -3.58 5.92
CA ILE A 136 19.52 -2.24 5.39
C ILE A 136 18.27 -1.67 6.07
N PHE A 137 17.22 -2.49 6.18
CA PHE A 137 16.00 -2.10 6.87
C PHE A 137 16.24 -1.93 8.37
N ALA A 138 17.01 -2.83 8.99
CA ALA A 138 17.36 -2.73 10.41
C ALA A 138 18.03 -1.38 10.77
N ARG A 139 18.90 -0.85 9.89
CA ARG A 139 19.55 0.45 10.07
C ARG A 139 18.59 1.64 9.93
N ASN A 140 17.50 1.48 9.18
CA ASN A 140 16.52 2.54 8.94
C ASN A 140 15.24 2.37 9.77
N TRP A 141 15.17 1.37 10.66
CA TRP A 141 13.97 1.04 11.43
C TRP A 141 13.35 2.26 12.11
N ASP A 142 14.12 2.99 12.92
CA ASP A 142 13.59 4.13 13.69
C ASP A 142 13.12 5.26 12.78
N ARG A 143 13.85 5.50 11.67
CA ARG A 143 13.51 6.51 10.66
C ARG A 143 12.18 6.19 9.97
N TRP A 144 11.97 4.92 9.61
CA TRP A 144 10.74 4.45 8.99
C TRP A 144 9.58 4.42 9.99
N ALA A 145 9.79 3.84 11.17
CA ALA A 145 8.78 3.72 12.22
C ALA A 145 8.23 5.08 12.66
N ARG A 146 9.06 6.14 12.64
CA ARG A 146 8.60 7.52 12.91
C ARG A 146 7.56 7.99 11.90
N GLN A 147 7.77 7.74 10.60
CA GLN A 147 6.81 8.11 9.55
C GLN A 147 5.50 7.33 9.70
N GLU A 148 5.55 6.05 10.09
CA GLU A 148 4.33 5.28 10.37
C GLU A 148 3.50 5.91 11.50
N VAL A 149 4.17 6.43 12.54
CA VAL A 149 3.51 7.10 13.67
C VAL A 149 2.92 8.44 13.23
N GLU A 150 3.65 9.23 12.45
CA GLU A 150 3.19 10.51 11.90
C GLU A 150 1.97 10.30 10.99
N HIS A 151 2.04 9.32 10.08
CA HIS A 151 0.92 8.90 9.24
C HIS A 151 -0.29 8.49 10.07
N ALA A 152 -0.09 7.64 11.07
CA ALA A 152 -1.18 7.17 11.92
C ALA A 152 -1.85 8.31 12.70
N ALA A 153 -1.07 9.28 13.19
CA ALA A 153 -1.57 10.44 13.90
C ALA A 153 -2.38 11.38 12.98
N LEU A 154 -1.93 11.56 11.74
CA LEU A 154 -2.58 12.46 10.78
C LEU A 154 -3.83 11.85 10.16
N HIS A 155 -3.79 10.56 9.84
CA HIS A 155 -4.79 9.92 8.97
C HIS A 155 -5.69 8.92 9.67
N ASN A 156 -5.34 8.46 10.88
CA ASN A 156 -6.06 7.42 11.61
C ASN A 156 -6.46 6.21 10.71
N PRO A 157 -5.49 5.56 10.03
CA PRO A 157 -5.76 4.50 9.06
C PRO A 157 -6.54 3.34 9.68
N ARG A 158 -6.19 2.96 10.91
CA ARG A 158 -6.90 1.93 11.67
C ARG A 158 -8.37 2.30 11.92
N GLY A 159 -8.65 3.56 12.26
CA GLY A 159 -10.02 4.02 12.53
C GLY A 159 -10.85 4.30 11.28
N THR A 160 -10.23 4.36 10.11
CA THR A 160 -10.88 4.58 8.81
C THR A 160 -11.02 3.29 7.98
N ALA A 161 -10.40 2.20 8.43
CA ALA A 161 -10.56 0.88 7.82
C ALA A 161 -11.95 0.29 8.08
N ASP A 162 -12.45 -0.47 7.11
CA ASP A 162 -13.71 -1.20 7.21
C ASP A 162 -13.55 -2.51 8.00
N GLU A 163 -12.34 -3.09 7.96
CA GLU A 163 -12.00 -4.34 8.63
C GLU A 163 -10.62 -4.25 9.31
N ILE A 164 -10.50 -4.94 10.44
CA ILE A 164 -9.23 -5.16 11.13
C ILE A 164 -8.91 -6.66 11.10
N VAL A 165 -7.75 -7.00 10.53
CA VAL A 165 -7.23 -8.36 10.45
C VAL A 165 -6.12 -8.54 11.46
N ASP A 166 -6.17 -9.66 12.21
CA ASP A 166 -5.15 -10.04 13.18
C ASP A 166 -3.90 -10.62 12.48
N GLY A 167 -2.83 -9.83 12.44
CA GLY A 167 -1.55 -10.17 11.84
C GLY A 167 -0.76 -11.24 12.59
N ALA A 168 -1.15 -11.60 13.82
CA ALA A 168 -0.54 -12.73 14.52
C ALA A 168 -0.89 -14.09 13.87
N ARG A 169 -1.92 -14.12 13.01
CA ARG A 169 -2.42 -15.32 12.32
C ARG A 169 -1.96 -15.42 10.85
N LEU A 170 -1.11 -14.49 10.42
CA LEU A 170 -0.55 -14.39 9.07
C LEU A 170 0.90 -14.87 9.01
#